data_AF-U3TW94-F1
#
_entry.id   AF-U3TW94-F1
#
_cell.length_a   1.000
_cell.length_b   1.000
_cell.length_c   1.000
_cell.angle_alpha   90.00
_cell.angle_beta   90.00
_cell.angle_gamma   90.00
#
_symmetry.space_group_name_H-M   'P 1'
#
loop_
_entity.id
_entity.type
_entity.pdbx_description
1 polymer ?
#
loop_
_entity_poly.entity_id
_entity_poly.type
_entity_poly.pdbx_seq_one_letter_code
_entity_poly.pdbx_strand_id
1 'polypeptide(L)' 'MLRVIDTETCGLQGGVVEVASVDFIDGQIVNPMSDLICPDRPISRQAMAVHRITEAMVVGQADHRRGDWPLSR' A
#
# COMPACT_ATOMS: atom_id res chain seq x y z
N MET A 1 7.48 -21.00 2.52
CA MET A 1 6.66 -19.77 2.58
C MET A 1 7.35 -18.69 1.76
N LEU A 2 6.66 -18.12 0.78
CA LEU A 2 7.05 -16.89 0.09
C LEU A 2 5.99 -15.83 0.38
N ARG A 3 6.37 -14.57 0.60
CA ARG A 3 5.42 -13.46 0.66
C ARG A 3 5.50 -12.65 -0.62
N VAL A 4 4.38 -12.53 -1.32
CA VAL A 4 4.26 -11.68 -2.50
C VAL A 4 3.81 -10.31 -2.01
N ILE A 5 4.53 -9.27 -2.40
CA ILE A 5 4.25 -7.88 -2.06
C ILE A 5 3.94 -7.12 -3.33
N ASP A 6 2.93 -6.25 -3.25
CA ASP A 6 2.64 -5.26 -4.26
C ASP A 6 2.43 -3.88 -3.62
N THR A 7 2.71 -2.82 -4.36
CA THR A 7 2.57 -1.44 -3.87
C THR A 7 2.01 -0.53 -4.93
N GLU A 8 0.99 0.24 -4.55
CA GLU A 8 0.49 1.35 -5.36
C GLU A 8 1.17 2.65 -4.93
N THR A 9 1.46 3.52 -5.90
CA THR A 9 2.29 4.71 -5.67
C THR A 9 1.71 5.95 -6.31
N CYS A 10 2.12 7.13 -5.83
CA CYS A 10 1.77 8.43 -6.40
C CYS A 10 2.30 8.62 -7.83
N GLY A 11 3.26 7.80 -8.25
CA GLY A 11 3.89 7.78 -9.56
C GLY A 11 5.18 6.97 -9.53
N LEU A 12 5.90 6.93 -10.65
CA LEU A 12 7.10 6.10 -10.82
C LEU A 12 8.29 6.50 -9.91
N GLN A 13 8.18 7.62 -9.19
CA GLN A 13 9.19 8.09 -8.23
C GLN A 13 8.83 7.75 -6.76
N GLY A 14 7.85 6.87 -6.54
CA GLY A 14 7.41 6.43 -5.22
C GLY A 14 6.29 7.28 -4.63
N GLY A 15 6.23 7.37 -3.29
CA GLY A 15 5.08 7.89 -2.55
C GLY A 15 3.98 6.83 -2.47
N VAL A 16 4.12 5.88 -1.54
CA VAL A 16 3.22 4.73 -1.46
C VAL A 16 1.84 5.15 -0.96
N VAL A 17 0.79 4.69 -1.65
CA VAL A 17 -0.62 4.93 -1.28
C VAL A 17 -1.32 3.65 -0.80
N GLU A 18 -0.79 2.48 -1.14
CA GLU A 18 -1.25 1.18 -0.65
C GLU A 18 -0.07 0.19 -0.63
N VAL A 19 -0.06 -0.70 0.35
CA VAL A 19 0.78 -1.90 0.36
C VAL A 19 -0.12 -3.09 0.57
N ALA A 20 0.09 -4.15 -0.21
CA ALA A 20 -0.62 -5.40 -0.06
C ALA A 20 0.32 -6.59 -0.07
N SER A 21 -0.11 -7.67 0.59
CA SER A 21 0.61 -8.93 0.58
C SER A 21 -0.29 -10.15 0.65
N VAL A 22 0.23 -11.25 0.13
CA VAL A 22 -0.27 -12.60 0.37
C VAL A 22 0.91 -13.53 0.64
N ASP A 23 0.66 -14.58 1.39
CA ASP A 23 1.62 -15.66 1.60
C ASP A 23 1.33 -16.82 0.65
N PHE A 24 2.38 -17.33 0.00
CA PHE A 24 2.35 -18.56 -0.79
C PHE A 24 3.02 -19.69 -0.01
N ILE A 25 2.22 -20.66 0.41
CA ILE A 25 2.63 -21.80 1.24
C ILE A 25 2.05 -23.07 0.63
N ASP A 26 2.92 -24.03 0.30
CA ASP A 26 2.54 -25.36 -0.22
C ASP A 26 1.56 -25.33 -1.40
N GLY A 27 1.77 -24.41 -2.35
CA GLY A 27 0.93 -24.27 -3.53
C GLY A 27 -0.35 -23.46 -3.31
N GLN A 28 -0.60 -22.97 -2.09
CA GLN A 28 -1.80 -22.22 -1.71
C GLN A 28 -1.48 -20.75 -1.47
N ILE A 29 -2.41 -19.86 -1.82
CA ILE A 29 -2.37 -18.43 -1.49
C ILE A 29 -3.20 -18.22 -0.22
N VAL A 30 -2.56 -17.71 0.84
CA VAL A 30 -3.15 -17.53 2.17
C VAL A 30 -2.75 -16.17 2.77
N ASN A 31 -3.32 -15.84 3.93
CA ASN A 31 -2.99 -14.64 4.72
C ASN A 31 -2.98 -13.32 3.90
N PRO A 32 -4.10 -12.94 3.26
CA PRO A 32 -4.19 -11.67 2.56
C PRO A 32 -4.17 -10.50 3.56
N MET A 33 -3.34 -9.50 3.28
CA MET A 33 -3.21 -8.28 4.06
C MET A 33 -3.13 -7.09 3.09
N SER A 34 -3.80 -5.98 3.39
CA SER A 34 -3.60 -4.72 2.68
C SER A 34 -3.94 -3.52 3.55
N ASP A 35 -3.23 -2.42 3.32
CA ASP A 35 -3.41 -1.17 4.04
C ASP A 35 -3.24 0.02 3.10
N LEU A 36 -4.18 0.96 3.16
CA LEU A 36 -4.01 2.28 2.56
C LEU A 36 -3.06 3.11 3.42
N ILE A 37 -2.23 3.92 2.76
CA ILE A 37 -1.17 4.71 3.39
C ILE A 37 -1.32 6.16 2.96
N CYS A 38 -1.18 7.09 3.91
CA CYS A 38 -1.09 8.51 3.58
C CYS A 38 0.31 8.79 3.00
N PRO A 39 0.42 9.18 1.70
CA PRO A 39 1.72 9.36 1.06
C PRO A 39 2.43 10.63 1.55
N ASP A 40 3.74 10.71 1.29
CA ASP A 40 4.58 11.88 1.61
C ASP A 40 4.49 13.01 0.57
N ARG A 41 3.72 12.80 -0.50
CA ARG A 41 3.59 13.67 -1.68
C ARG A 41 2.22 13.51 -2.34
N PRO A 42 1.77 14.45 -3.18
CA PRO A 42 0.49 14.34 -3.89
C PRO A 42 0.43 13.16 -4.86
N ILE A 43 -0.74 12.55 -5.00
CA ILE A 43 -1.01 11.48 -5.97
C ILE A 43 -1.11 12.10 -7.37
N SER A 44 -0.26 11.66 -8.32
CA SER A 44 -0.37 12.12 -9.70
C SER A 44 -1.68 11.65 -10.35
N ARG A 45 -2.22 12.45 -11.27
CA ARG A 45 -3.43 12.07 -12.02
C ARG A 45 -3.23 10.79 -12.84
N GLN A 46 -2.02 10.57 -13.35
CA GLN A 46 -1.65 9.38 -14.12
C GLN A 46 -1.68 8.13 -13.25
N ALA A 47 -1.08 8.18 -12.06
CA ALA A 47 -1.12 7.06 -11.12
C ALA A 47 -2.56 6.79 -10.66
N MET A 48 -3.28 7.85 -10.26
CA MET A 48 -4.69 7.74 -9.87
C MET A 48 -5.57 7.14 -10.98
N ALA A 49 -5.27 7.40 -12.25
CA ALA A 49 -6.00 6.78 -13.36
C ALA A 49 -5.78 5.26 -13.47
N VAL A 50 -4.64 4.75 -12.99
CA VAL A 50 -4.32 3.31 -12.96
C VAL A 50 -4.95 2.65 -11.73
N HIS A 51 -4.55 3.07 -10.52
CA HIS A 51 -4.91 2.38 -9.28
C HIS A 51 -6.23 2.88 -8.66
N ARG A 52 -6.76 4.03 -9.11
CA ARG A 52 -8.06 4.62 -8.68
C ARG A 52 -8.18 5.01 -7.19
N ILE A 53 -7.05 5.07 -6.49
CA ILE A 53 -6.98 5.55 -5.09
C ILE A 53 -6.92 7.08 -5.11
N THR A 54 -7.82 7.71 -4.35
CA THR A 54 -7.93 9.17 -4.28
C THR A 54 -7.35 9.71 -2.99
N GLU A 55 -7.04 11.01 -2.97
CA GLU A 55 -6.54 11.70 -1.77
C GLU A 55 -7.47 11.52 -0.56
N ALA A 56 -8.80 11.54 -0.79
CA ALA A 56 -9.79 11.37 0.27
C ALA A 56 -9.78 9.97 0.90
N MET A 57 -9.30 8.94 0.18
CA MET A 57 -9.22 7.57 0.69
C MET A 57 -7.99 7.37 1.61
N VAL A 58 -6.93 8.15 1.39
CA VAL A 58 -5.66 8.00 2.13
C VAL A 58 -5.48 9.05 3.23
N VAL A 59 -6.26 10.12 3.23
CA VAL A 59 -6.17 11.16 4.26
C VAL A 59 -6.49 10.58 5.64
N GLY A 60 -5.59 10.77 6.60
CA GLY A 60 -5.74 10.25 7.97
C GLY A 60 -5.35 8.78 8.14
N GLN A 61 -4.98 8.07 7.08
CA GLN A 61 -4.35 6.76 7.19
C GLN A 61 -2.93 6.86 7.73
N ALA A 62 -2.32 5.72 8.06
CA ALA A 62 -0.97 5.66 8.60
C ALA A 62 0.03 6.34 7.65
N ASP A 63 0.95 7.13 8.23
CA ASP A 63 2.08 7.71 7.51
C ASP A 63 3.30 6.80 7.68
N HIS A 64 3.81 6.26 6.57
CA HIS A 64 4.95 5.34 6.55
C HIS A 64 6.22 5.91 7.19
N ARG A 65 6.34 7.23 7.37
CA ARG A 65 7.50 7.88 8.00
C ARG A 65 7.38 8.03 9.51
N ARG A 66 6.19 7.83 10.10
CA ARG A 66 5.98 8.08 11.53
C ARG A 66 6.46 6.96 12.44
N GLY A 67 6.89 5.81 11.91
CA GLY A 67 7.37 4.69 12.73
C GLY A 67 6.29 4.01 13.58
N ASP A 68 5.07 4.57 13.61
CA ASP A 68 3.91 4.07 14.35
C ASP A 68 3.11 3.03 13.54
N TRP A 69 3.77 2.21 12.71
CA TRP A 69 3.09 1.07 12.10
C TRP A 69 2.77 0.08 13.23
N PRO A 70 1.49 -0.28 13.46
CA PRO A 70 1.19 -1.34 14.40
C PRO A 70 1.82 -2.63 13.86
N LEU A 71 2.99 -2.99 14.39
CA LEU A 71 3.61 -4.31 14.22
C LEU A 71 2.78 -5.35 14.98
N SER A 72 1.50 -5.51 14.63
CA SER A 72 0.62 -6.63 14.98
C SER A 72 -0.85 -6.22 14.80
N ARG A 73 -1.53 -6.81 13.83
CA ARG A 73 -2.74 -7.61 14.07
C ARG A 73 -2.74 -8.80 13.13
#